data_AF-A0A7C5Y1J6-F1
#
_entry.id   AF-A0A7C5Y1J6-F1
#
_cell.length_a   1.000
_cell.length_b   1.000
_cell.length_c   1.000
_cell.angle_alpha   90.00
_cell.angle_beta   90.00
_cell.angle_gamma   90.00
#
_symmetry.space_group_name_H-M   'P 1'
#
loop_
_entity.id
_entity.type
_entity.pdbx_description
1 polymer ?
#
loop_
_entity_poly.entity_id
_entity_poly.type
_entity_poly.pdbx_seq_one_letter_code
_entity_poly.pdbx_strand_id
1 'polypeptide(L)'
;MSSALSDLMSKTTPVVRLKKSYIELVMDNKLKRPILKIGGKKAEKVYAILTEKFLTRRENDYSEVLIPLRTLPAVGVWLLASYTNNPSEELLDMLLSRTPKVIADFFWDLIELSQSFYKNNKRNDGPFIEYRIALKASRVVRALLELYKLKW
;
A
#
# COMPACT_ATOMS: atom_id res chain seq x y z
N MET A 1 -19.86 -8.66 23.93
CA MET A 1 -19.09 -9.66 23.14
C MET A 1 -18.37 -9.07 21.91
N SER A 2 -18.42 -7.76 21.62
CA SER A 2 -17.75 -7.17 20.43
C SER A 2 -16.27 -6.79 20.64
N SER A 3 -15.80 -6.63 21.88
CA SER A 3 -14.44 -6.15 22.17
C SER A 3 -13.33 -7.17 21.88
N ALA A 4 -13.61 -8.47 21.98
CA ALA A 4 -12.61 -9.52 21.73
C ALA A 4 -12.33 -9.71 20.23
N LEU A 5 -13.33 -9.50 19.36
CA LEU A 5 -13.14 -9.55 17.90
C LEU A 5 -12.39 -8.32 17.39
N SER A 6 -12.66 -7.13 17.96
CA SER A 6 -11.87 -5.93 17.65
C SER A 6 -10.41 -6.08 18.08
N ASP A 7 -10.13 -6.75 19.20
CA ASP A 7 -8.76 -7.01 19.66
C ASP A 7 -8.05 -8.13 18.89
N LEU A 8 -8.79 -9.12 18.37
CA LEU A 8 -8.20 -10.15 17.52
C LEU A 8 -7.85 -9.61 16.12
N MET A 9 -8.67 -8.68 15.60
CA MET A 9 -8.41 -7.95 14.36
C MET A 9 -7.36 -6.83 14.54
N SER A 10 -7.07 -6.42 15.78
CA SER A 10 -6.09 -5.36 16.12
C SER A 10 -4.63 -5.82 16.08
N LYS A 11 -4.37 -7.11 15.88
CA LYS A 11 -3.03 -7.64 15.64
C LYS A 11 -2.79 -7.78 14.14
N THR A 12 -1.94 -6.91 13.59
CA THR A 12 -1.31 -7.08 12.25
C THR A 12 -2.29 -7.15 11.06
N THR A 13 -3.34 -6.34 11.04
CA THR A 13 -4.10 -6.12 9.80
C THR A 13 -3.54 -4.89 9.09
N PRO A 14 -2.92 -5.04 7.90
CA PRO A 14 -2.50 -3.90 7.11
C PRO A 14 -3.69 -3.05 6.71
N VAL A 15 -3.48 -1.74 6.62
CA VAL A 15 -4.54 -0.79 6.25
C VAL A 15 -4.05 0.22 5.24
N VAL A 16 -4.95 0.66 4.38
CA VAL A 16 -4.78 1.90 3.61
C VAL A 16 -5.62 2.98 4.27
N ARG A 17 -4.95 3.99 4.83
CA ARG A 17 -5.59 5.09 5.55
C ARG A 17 -5.68 6.32 4.67
N LEU A 18 -6.88 6.89 4.52
CA LEU A 18 -7.09 8.18 3.90
C LEU A 18 -7.07 9.30 4.95
N LYS A 19 -6.20 10.28 4.73
CA LYS A 19 -6.11 11.51 5.52
C LYS A 19 -6.16 12.72 4.57
N LYS A 20 -7.17 13.57 4.71
CA LYS A 20 -7.36 14.82 3.94
C LYS A 20 -6.98 14.73 2.45
N SER A 21 -5.70 14.88 2.11
CA SER A 21 -5.17 14.92 0.73
C SER A 21 -4.18 13.80 0.37
N TYR A 22 -4.03 12.78 1.21
CA TYR A 22 -3.12 11.66 0.96
C TYR A 22 -3.62 10.34 1.57
N ILE A 23 -3.11 9.24 1.03
CA ILE A 23 -3.24 7.92 1.62
C ILE A 23 -1.91 7.40 2.15
N GLU A 24 -1.98 6.52 3.13
CA GLU A 24 -0.86 5.81 3.75
C GLU A 24 -1.15 4.31 3.74
N LEU A 25 -0.23 3.50 3.20
CA LEU A 25 -0.24 2.05 3.43
C LEU A 25 0.52 1.78 4.73
N VAL A 26 -0.12 1.12 5.69
CA VAL A 26 0.42 0.85 7.03
C VAL A 26 0.28 -0.64 7.35
N MET A 27 1.29 -1.27 7.94
CA MET A 27 1.28 -2.70 8.25
C MET A 27 0.56 -3.07 9.55
N ASP A 28 0.62 -2.18 10.54
CA ASP A 28 -0.01 -2.37 11.85
C ASP A 28 -0.48 -0.99 12.35
N ASN A 29 -1.68 -0.93 12.92
CA ASN A 29 -2.22 0.29 13.53
C ASN A 29 -1.32 0.82 14.66
N LYS A 30 -0.52 -0.04 15.29
CA LYS A 30 0.52 0.34 16.27
C LYS A 30 1.80 0.86 15.60
N LEU A 31 2.12 0.38 14.39
CA LEU A 31 3.21 0.91 13.58
C LEU A 31 2.74 2.20 12.91
N LYS A 32 2.95 3.34 13.58
CA LYS A 32 2.57 4.67 13.06
C LYS A 32 3.24 5.02 11.73
N ARG A 33 4.34 4.34 11.38
CA ARG A 33 5.15 4.66 10.21
C ARG A 33 4.58 4.00 8.94
N PRO A 34 4.22 4.77 7.90
CA PRO A 34 3.69 4.20 6.68
C PRO A 34 4.77 3.49 5.86
N ILE A 35 4.39 2.42 5.15
CA ILE A 35 5.22 1.80 4.11
C ILE A 35 5.35 2.75 2.93
N LEU A 36 4.21 3.25 2.46
CA LEU A 36 4.10 4.09 1.28
C LEU A 36 3.10 5.20 1.57
N LYS A 37 3.37 6.39 1.03
CA LYS A 37 2.47 7.54 1.08
C LYS A 37 2.22 8.08 -0.32
N ILE A 38 0.96 8.20 -0.70
CA ILE A 38 0.52 8.75 -2.00
C ILE A 38 -0.33 9.98 -1.73
N GLY A 39 0.07 11.14 -2.25
CA GLY A 39 -0.64 12.40 -2.07
C GLY A 39 -1.40 12.87 -3.31
N GLY A 40 -2.18 13.93 -3.12
CA GLY A 40 -2.89 14.66 -4.18
C GLY A 40 -4.17 13.96 -4.63
N LYS A 41 -4.71 14.41 -5.77
CA LYS A 41 -5.98 13.90 -6.34
C LYS A 41 -6.00 12.38 -6.59
N LYS A 42 -4.84 11.75 -6.69
CA LYS A 42 -4.73 10.29 -6.83
C LYS A 42 -5.11 9.55 -5.56
N ALA A 43 -4.86 10.14 -4.38
CA ALA A 43 -5.15 9.52 -3.10
C ALA A 43 -6.65 9.19 -2.96
N GLU A 44 -7.52 10.13 -3.35
CA GLU A 44 -8.97 9.93 -3.35
C GLU A 44 -9.40 8.84 -4.32
N LYS A 45 -8.87 8.83 -5.55
CA LYS A 45 -9.17 7.79 -6.54
C LYS A 45 -8.74 6.39 -6.08
N VAL A 46 -7.53 6.29 -5.54
CA VAL A 46 -7.02 5.04 -4.99
C VAL A 46 -7.94 4.56 -3.86
N TYR A 47 -8.29 5.46 -2.96
CA TYR A 47 -9.16 5.13 -1.83
C TYR A 47 -10.52 4.63 -2.32
N ALA A 48 -11.16 5.34 -3.26
CA ALA A 48 -12.44 4.94 -3.84
C ALA A 48 -12.40 3.52 -4.46
N ILE A 49 -11.37 3.21 -5.25
CA ILE A 49 -11.22 1.87 -5.83
C ILE A 49 -11.07 0.80 -4.74
N LEU A 50 -10.32 1.09 -3.68
CA LEU A 50 -10.12 0.16 -2.58
C LEU A 50 -11.39 -0.06 -1.74
N THR A 51 -12.22 0.97 -1.55
CA THR A 51 -13.46 0.83 -0.76
C THR A 51 -14.51 -0.05 -1.43
N GLU A 52 -14.48 -0.17 -2.77
CA GLU A 52 -15.37 -1.10 -3.49
C GLU A 52 -14.97 -2.57 -3.30
N LYS A 53 -13.69 -2.84 -3.00
CA LYS A 53 -13.15 -4.21 -2.95
C LYS A 53 -12.92 -4.74 -1.53
N PHE A 54 -12.82 -3.85 -0.54
CA PHE A 54 -12.39 -4.19 0.81
C PHE A 54 -13.26 -3.51 1.87
N LEU A 55 -13.27 -4.11 3.06
CA LEU A 55 -13.99 -3.56 4.20
C LEU A 55 -13.36 -2.25 4.67
N THR A 56 -14.22 -1.31 5.07
CA THR A 56 -13.82 -0.02 5.60
C THR A 56 -14.11 0.10 7.09
N ARG A 57 -13.27 0.85 7.79
CA ARG A 57 -13.50 1.30 9.17
C ARG A 57 -13.28 2.80 9.24
N ARG A 58 -14.13 3.50 9.99
CA ARG A 58 -13.94 4.91 10.29
C ARG A 58 -13.32 5.06 11.68
N GLU A 59 -12.27 5.85 11.76
CA GLU A 59 -11.67 6.32 13.00
C GLU A 59 -11.91 7.82 13.16
N ASN A 60 -11.72 8.35 14.37
CA ASN A 60 -12.04 9.74 14.69
C ASN A 60 -11.45 10.76 13.68
N ASP A 61 -10.22 10.51 13.20
CA ASP A 61 -9.46 11.46 12.37
C ASP A 61 -9.21 11.01 10.92
N TYR A 62 -9.61 9.79 10.55
CA TYR A 62 -9.33 9.21 9.24
C TYR A 62 -10.21 8.01 8.93
N SER A 63 -10.26 7.61 7.66
CA SER A 63 -10.93 6.39 7.22
C SER A 63 -9.90 5.35 6.76
N GLU A 64 -10.10 4.10 7.13
CA GLU A 64 -9.20 2.99 6.83
C GLU A 64 -9.91 1.96 5.94
N VAL A 65 -9.18 1.47 4.95
CA VAL A 65 -9.51 0.25 4.22
C VAL A 65 -8.68 -0.88 4.81
N LEU A 66 -9.34 -1.95 5.26
CA LEU A 66 -8.69 -3.13 5.81
C LEU A 66 -8.16 -4.00 4.68
N ILE A 67 -6.85 -4.24 4.65
CA ILE A 67 -6.19 -5.04 3.62
C ILE A 67 -5.84 -6.41 4.21
N PRO A 68 -6.47 -7.51 3.78
CA PRO A 68 -6.06 -8.84 4.19
C PRO A 68 -4.57 -9.09 3.93
N LEU A 69 -3.87 -9.72 4.87
CA LEU A 69 -2.42 -9.99 4.73
C LEU A 69 -2.07 -10.71 3.42
N ARG A 70 -2.95 -11.60 2.94
CA ARG A 70 -2.77 -12.35 1.68
C ARG A 70 -2.82 -11.46 0.44
N THR A 71 -3.52 -10.33 0.49
CA THR A 71 -3.66 -9.40 -0.64
C THR A 71 -2.69 -8.24 -0.57
N LEU A 72 -1.96 -8.09 0.55
CA LEU A 72 -1.01 -7.00 0.76
C LEU A 72 0.04 -6.87 -0.36
N PRO A 73 0.68 -7.94 -0.88
CA PRO A 73 1.62 -7.79 -1.99
C PRO A 73 0.96 -7.22 -3.25
N ALA A 74 -0.24 -7.70 -3.59
CA ALA A 74 -1.00 -7.22 -4.74
C ALA A 74 -1.33 -5.72 -4.60
N VAL A 75 -1.86 -5.32 -3.44
CA VAL A 75 -2.21 -3.93 -3.14
C VAL A 75 -0.96 -3.06 -3.10
N GLY A 76 0.11 -3.50 -2.46
CA GLY A 76 1.38 -2.77 -2.38
C GLY A 76 2.00 -2.51 -3.75
N VAL A 77 2.05 -3.55 -4.59
CA VAL A 77 2.49 -3.46 -6.00
C VAL A 77 1.61 -2.50 -6.78
N TRP A 78 0.29 -2.65 -6.68
CA TRP A 78 -0.66 -1.78 -7.37
C TRP A 78 -0.51 -0.31 -6.96
N LEU A 79 -0.32 -0.03 -5.67
CA LEU A 79 -0.09 1.31 -5.15
C LEU A 79 1.24 1.90 -5.66
N LEU A 80 2.33 1.11 -5.66
CA LEU A 80 3.61 1.54 -6.24
C LEU A 80 3.48 1.83 -7.73
N ALA A 81 2.78 0.96 -8.45
CA ALA A 81 2.59 1.11 -9.87
C ALA A 81 1.74 2.36 -10.19
N SER A 82 0.74 2.64 -9.35
CA SER A 82 -0.13 3.83 -9.42
C SER A 82 0.55 5.13 -8.96
N TYR A 83 1.80 5.07 -8.49
CA TYR A 83 2.49 6.24 -7.96
C TYR A 83 2.67 7.33 -9.03
N THR A 84 3.18 6.97 -10.21
CA THR A 84 3.35 7.91 -11.33
C THR A 84 2.16 7.96 -12.27
N ASN A 85 1.34 6.91 -12.35
CA ASN A 85 0.20 6.81 -13.27
C ASN A 85 -1.16 7.02 -12.58
N ASN A 86 -2.25 6.94 -13.32
CA ASN A 86 -3.59 6.84 -12.72
C ASN A 86 -3.79 5.43 -12.16
N PRO A 87 -4.43 5.28 -10.99
CA PRO A 87 -4.81 3.97 -10.50
C PRO A 87 -5.85 3.33 -11.42
N SER A 88 -5.64 2.06 -11.76
CA SER A 88 -6.52 1.26 -12.60
C SER A 88 -7.16 0.15 -11.78
N GLU A 89 -8.48 0.06 -11.81
CA GLU A 89 -9.22 -0.98 -11.11
C GLU A 89 -8.96 -2.37 -11.72
N GLU A 90 -8.91 -2.44 -13.05
CA GLU A 90 -8.62 -3.69 -13.79
C GLU A 90 -7.27 -4.27 -13.39
N LEU A 91 -6.24 -3.43 -13.27
CA LEU A 91 -4.93 -3.86 -12.80
C LEU A 91 -4.96 -4.40 -11.37
N LEU A 92 -5.73 -3.77 -10.48
CA LEU A 92 -5.89 -4.27 -9.12
C LEU A 92 -6.51 -5.66 -9.12
N ASP A 93 -7.57 -5.89 -9.89
CA ASP A 93 -8.23 -7.20 -9.99
C ASP A 93 -7.31 -8.28 -10.56
N MET A 94 -6.53 -7.94 -11.57
CA MET A 94 -5.50 -8.85 -12.10
C MET A 94 -4.44 -9.19 -11.04
N LEU A 95 -3.97 -8.21 -10.27
CA LEU A 95 -2.97 -8.47 -9.23
C LEU A 95 -3.55 -9.29 -8.06
N LEU A 96 -4.79 -9.03 -7.67
CA LEU A 96 -5.48 -9.80 -6.63
C LEU A 96 -5.69 -11.26 -7.04
N SER A 97 -5.99 -11.52 -8.31
CA SER A 97 -6.11 -12.88 -8.84
C SER A 97 -4.77 -13.56 -9.04
N ARG A 98 -3.76 -12.83 -9.56
CA ARG A 98 -2.43 -13.36 -9.84
C ARG A 98 -1.37 -12.26 -9.83
N THR A 99 -0.78 -12.01 -8.66
CA THR A 99 0.46 -11.22 -8.58
C THR A 99 1.66 -12.09 -8.99
N PRO A 100 2.43 -11.72 -10.03
CA PRO A 100 3.66 -12.44 -10.35
C PRO A 100 4.64 -12.39 -9.17
N LYS A 101 5.17 -13.56 -8.77
CA LYS A 101 6.04 -13.70 -7.59
C LYS A 101 7.21 -12.69 -7.60
N VAL A 102 7.88 -12.54 -8.75
CA VAL A 102 9.01 -11.60 -8.91
C VAL A 102 8.64 -10.17 -8.53
N ILE A 103 7.41 -9.73 -8.83
CA ILE A 103 6.96 -8.37 -8.53
C ILE A 103 6.57 -8.23 -7.07
N ALA A 104 5.98 -9.28 -6.47
CA ALA A 104 5.70 -9.33 -5.04
C ALA A 104 7.00 -9.31 -4.21
N ASP A 105 8.00 -10.11 -4.61
CA ASP A 105 9.30 -10.19 -3.96
C ASP A 105 10.01 -8.82 -4.06
N PHE A 106 9.98 -8.17 -5.24
CA PHE A 106 10.52 -6.82 -5.40
C PHE A 106 9.88 -5.78 -4.45
N PHE A 107 8.57 -5.86 -4.22
CA PHE A 107 7.90 -4.98 -3.25
C PHE A 107 8.43 -5.20 -1.83
N TRP A 108 8.64 -6.45 -1.42
CA TRP A 108 9.20 -6.77 -0.11
C TRP A 108 10.66 -6.34 0.03
N ASP A 109 11.47 -6.58 -1.00
CA ASP A 109 12.87 -6.16 -1.03
C ASP A 109 12.98 -4.64 -0.86
N LEU A 110 12.08 -3.86 -1.49
CA LEU A 110 12.06 -2.41 -1.31
C LEU A 110 11.77 -2.01 0.14
N ILE A 111 10.87 -2.70 0.82
CA ILE A 111 10.58 -2.41 2.23
C ILE A 111 11.79 -2.74 3.10
N GLU A 112 12.38 -3.92 2.92
CA GLU A 112 13.54 -4.38 3.70
C GLU A 112 14.76 -3.49 3.51
N LEU A 113 15.13 -3.22 2.25
CA LEU A 113 16.24 -2.33 1.92
C LEU A 113 15.99 -0.94 2.49
N SER A 114 14.78 -0.41 2.36
CA SER A 114 14.44 0.88 2.93
C SER A 114 14.61 0.91 4.45
N GLN A 115 14.19 -0.13 5.17
CA GLN A 115 14.40 -0.23 6.63
C GLN A 115 15.89 -0.21 7.01
N SER A 116 16.76 -0.86 6.23
CA SER A 116 18.20 -0.92 6.50
C SER A 116 18.88 0.46 6.44
N PHE A 117 18.49 1.32 5.50
CA PHE A 117 19.00 2.70 5.39
C PHE A 117 18.58 3.57 6.58
N TYR A 118 17.45 3.26 7.23
CA TYR A 118 16.92 4.05 8.35
C TYR A 118 17.47 3.67 9.72
N LYS A 119 18.02 2.45 9.92
CA LYS A 119 18.75 2.13 11.16
C LYS A 119 19.85 3.15 11.46
N ASN A 120 20.35 3.85 10.44
CA ASN A 120 21.41 4.84 10.55
C ASN A 120 20.93 6.32 10.56
N ASN A 121 19.64 6.62 10.35
CA ASN A 121 19.15 8.00 10.18
C ASN A 121 17.94 8.34 11.10
N LYS A 122 18.12 9.33 11.99
CA LYS A 122 17.18 9.78 13.06
C LYS A 122 15.84 10.42 12.59
N ARG A 123 15.48 10.41 11.30
CA ARG A 123 14.21 11.00 10.81
C ARG A 123 13.09 9.95 10.86
N ASN A 124 12.34 9.94 11.97
CA ASN A 124 11.44 8.84 12.33
C ASN A 124 9.99 8.91 11.78
N ASP A 125 9.59 9.97 11.08
CA ASP A 125 8.17 10.20 10.77
C ASP A 125 7.78 10.04 9.29
N GLY A 126 8.73 9.81 8.38
CA GLY A 126 8.48 9.62 6.94
C GLY A 126 8.07 8.19 6.57
N PRO A 127 7.57 7.92 5.35
CA PRO A 127 7.32 6.55 4.91
C PRO A 127 8.62 5.73 4.86
N PHE A 128 8.51 4.39 4.90
CA PHE A 128 9.65 3.51 4.66
C PHE A 128 10.16 3.72 3.23
N ILE A 129 9.29 3.65 2.23
CA ILE A 129 9.65 3.91 0.84
C ILE A 129 9.51 5.41 0.59
N GLU A 130 10.64 6.12 0.54
CA GLU A 130 10.66 7.55 0.25
C GLU A 130 10.13 7.87 -1.14
N TYR A 131 9.61 9.10 -1.32
CA TYR A 131 9.09 9.60 -2.59
C TYR A 131 10.02 9.33 -3.79
N ARG A 132 11.32 9.61 -3.66
CA ARG A 132 12.29 9.42 -4.76
C ARG A 132 12.48 7.94 -5.12
N ILE A 133 12.42 7.06 -4.13
CA ILE A 133 12.52 5.62 -4.32
C ILE A 133 11.21 5.10 -4.94
N ALA A 134 10.07 5.51 -4.41
CA ALA A 134 8.74 5.16 -4.93
C ALA A 134 8.57 5.56 -6.40
N LEU A 135 9.04 6.74 -6.81
CA LEU A 135 9.05 7.16 -8.21
C LEU A 135 9.82 6.19 -9.13
N LYS A 136 11.02 5.78 -8.71
CA LYS A 136 11.86 4.85 -9.48
C LYS A 136 11.24 3.45 -9.51
N ALA A 137 10.83 2.97 -8.33
CA ALA A 137 10.16 1.68 -8.16
C ALA A 137 8.89 1.59 -9.02
N SER A 138 8.10 2.65 -9.08
CA SER A 138 6.89 2.73 -9.92
C SER A 138 7.19 2.42 -11.39
N ARG A 139 8.27 3.00 -11.95
CA ARG A 139 8.69 2.76 -13.33
C ARG A 139 9.14 1.31 -13.55
N VAL A 140 9.91 0.77 -12.60
CA VAL A 140 10.39 -0.63 -12.66
C VAL A 140 9.23 -1.61 -12.57
N VAL A 141 8.34 -1.45 -11.59
CA VAL A 141 7.15 -2.29 -11.42
C VAL A 141 6.29 -2.25 -12.68
N ARG A 142 6.08 -1.09 -13.28
CA ARG A 142 5.33 -0.97 -14.54
C ARG A 142 5.96 -1.75 -15.69
N ALA A 143 7.26 -1.60 -15.90
CA ALA A 143 7.97 -2.36 -16.92
C ALA A 143 7.85 -3.87 -16.68
N LEU A 144 7.96 -4.31 -15.42
CA LEU A 144 7.75 -5.72 -15.06
C LEU A 144 6.31 -6.17 -15.37
N LEU A 145 5.29 -5.41 -14.97
CA LEU A 145 3.89 -5.73 -15.26
C LEU A 145 3.61 -5.89 -16.75
N GLU A 146 4.20 -5.03 -17.59
CA GLU A 146 4.11 -5.11 -19.05
C GLU A 146 4.72 -6.42 -19.59
N LEU A 147 5.86 -6.88 -19.05
CA LEU A 147 6.45 -8.17 -19.42
C LEU A 147 5.54 -9.36 -19.08
N TYR A 148 4.79 -9.26 -17.98
CA TYR A 148 3.77 -10.24 -17.60
C TYR A 148 2.43 -10.04 -18.31
N LYS A 149 2.36 -9.10 -19.27
CA LYS A 149 1.16 -8.75 -20.05
C LYS A 149 -0.03 -8.32 -19.20
N LEU A 150 0.22 -7.76 -18.03
CA LEU A 150 -0.80 -7.15 -17.18
C LEU A 150 -1.04 -5.70 -17.66
N LYS A 151 -2.29 -5.38 -18.00
CA LYS A 151 -2.69 -4.11 -18.62
C LYS A 151 -3.18 -3.08 -17.59
N TRP A 152 -3.22 -1.82 -18.03
CA TRP A 152 -3.59 -0.63 -17.26
C TRP A 152 -4.91 -0.06 -17.73
#